data_AF-A0A2D5H7M5-F1
#
_entry.id   AF-A0A2D5H7M5-F1
#
_cell.length_a   1.000
_cell.length_b   1.000
_cell.length_c   1.000
_cell.angle_alpha   90.00
_cell.angle_beta   90.00
_cell.angle_gamma   90.00
#
_symmetry.space_group_name_H-M   'P 1'
#
loop_
_entity.id
_entity.type
_entity.pdbx_description
1 polymer ?
#
loop_
_entity_poly.entity_id
_entity_poly.type
_entity_poly.pdbx_seq_one_letter_code
_entity_poly.pdbx_strand_id
1 'polypeptide(L)'
;MRSKIRHTGVVYFIGPEASLYRSPDMELCVKIGFTSGCPMQRMHAFQAGSPQVLELIAYTDGSLKLEKAFHEAFAPLASHREWFFLAERLSSFLAYLDGDDKHVSRTRLIDAIDDVLSPRSSIPHPSIDEQSWRSSADMAPLIPFFPELMR
;
A
#
# COMPACT_ATOMS: atom_id res chain seq x y z
N MET A 1 11.50 -27.01 -2.45
CA MET A 1 12.04 -26.11 -3.49
C MET A 1 11.58 -24.69 -3.20
N ARG A 2 12.48 -23.75 -2.89
CA ARG A 2 12.12 -22.33 -2.75
C ARG A 2 11.97 -21.75 -4.16
N SER A 3 10.74 -21.48 -4.59
CA SER A 3 10.50 -20.78 -5.85
C SER A 3 11.06 -19.36 -5.72
N LYS A 4 12.08 -19.01 -6.52
CA LYS A 4 12.53 -17.61 -6.64
C LYS A 4 11.37 -16.82 -7.25
N ILE A 5 10.75 -15.94 -6.48
CA ILE A 5 9.75 -15.00 -6.99
C ILE A 5 10.44 -14.14 -8.04
N ARG A 6 9.98 -14.21 -9.28
CA ARG A 6 10.48 -13.36 -10.37
C ARG A 6 9.73 -12.04 -10.33
N HIS A 7 10.47 -10.94 -10.22
CA HIS A 7 9.91 -9.61 -10.45
C HIS A 7 9.65 -9.47 -11.96
N THR A 8 8.43 -9.10 -12.33
CA THR A 8 8.00 -8.95 -13.73
C THR A 8 7.55 -7.52 -14.04
N GLY A 9 7.73 -6.61 -13.09
CA GLY A 9 7.27 -5.23 -13.13
C GLY A 9 7.29 -4.61 -11.75
N VAL A 10 6.43 -3.62 -11.53
CA VAL A 10 6.32 -2.91 -10.26
C VAL A 10 4.90 -2.95 -9.72
N VAL A 11 4.79 -3.01 -8.39
CA VAL A 11 3.55 -2.71 -7.66
C VAL A 11 3.62 -1.26 -7.22
N TYR A 12 2.55 -0.49 -7.41
CA TYR A 12 2.49 0.93 -7.12
C TYR A 12 1.29 1.31 -6.26
N PHE A 13 1.43 2.44 -5.59
CA PHE A 13 0.41 3.10 -4.78
C PHE A 13 0.20 4.50 -5.32
N ILE A 14 -1.00 4.77 -5.84
CA ILE A 14 -1.37 6.08 -6.39
C ILE A 14 -2.56 6.61 -5.59
N GLY A 15 -2.49 7.86 -5.15
CA GLY A 15 -3.59 8.52 -4.46
C GLY A 15 -3.68 9.99 -4.84
N PRO A 16 -4.72 10.70 -4.40
CA PRO A 16 -4.77 12.15 -4.48
C PRO A 16 -3.52 12.80 -3.87
N GLU A 17 -3.04 13.93 -4.39
CA GLU A 17 -2.00 14.74 -3.72
C GLU A 17 -2.43 15.10 -2.27
N ALA A 18 -3.73 15.34 -2.09
CA ALA A 18 -4.35 15.57 -0.79
C ALA A 18 -4.32 14.34 0.16
N SER A 19 -3.89 13.16 -0.29
CA SER A 19 -3.75 11.94 0.54
C SER A 19 -2.87 12.18 1.76
N LEU A 20 -1.92 13.10 1.66
CA LEU A 20 -1.01 13.46 2.75
C LEU A 20 -1.60 14.54 3.67
N TYR A 21 -2.64 15.25 3.23
CA TYR A 21 -3.29 16.36 3.95
C TYR A 21 -4.73 15.97 4.29
N ARG A 22 -4.88 15.25 5.40
CA ARG A 22 -6.17 14.73 5.86
C ARG A 22 -7.12 15.87 6.22
N SER A 23 -8.06 16.19 5.33
CA SER A 23 -9.26 16.93 5.73
C SER A 23 -10.27 15.91 6.29
N PRO A 24 -10.82 16.11 7.50
CA PRO A 24 -11.65 15.12 8.19
C PRO A 24 -12.94 14.76 7.44
N ASP A 25 -13.39 15.62 6.52
CA ASP A 25 -14.64 15.44 5.76
C ASP A 25 -14.45 14.79 4.38
N MET A 26 -13.23 14.40 4.01
CA MET A 26 -12.93 13.82 2.69
C MET A 26 -12.49 12.37 2.80
N GLU A 27 -13.30 11.46 2.28
CA GLU A 27 -12.92 10.06 2.08
C GLU A 27 -11.92 9.98 0.92
N LEU A 28 -10.64 9.83 1.25
CA LEU A 28 -9.57 9.63 0.28
C LEU A 28 -9.39 8.14 -0.01
N CYS A 29 -9.07 7.83 -1.26
CA CYS A 29 -8.78 6.47 -1.68
C CYS A 29 -7.41 6.38 -2.33
N VAL A 30 -6.71 5.28 -2.09
CA VAL A 30 -5.50 4.90 -2.79
C VAL A 30 -5.76 3.71 -3.69
N LYS A 31 -5.17 3.79 -4.87
CA LYS A 31 -5.09 2.70 -5.82
C LYS A 31 -3.85 1.86 -5.56
N ILE A 32 -4.03 0.56 -5.41
CA ILE A 32 -2.94 -0.43 -5.41
C ILE A 32 -2.96 -1.14 -6.76
N GLY A 33 -1.89 -1.06 -7.53
CA GLY A 33 -1.87 -1.64 -8.87
C GLY A 33 -0.51 -2.19 -9.30
N PHE A 34 -0.52 -2.91 -10.42
CA PHE A 34 0.68 -3.48 -11.03
C PHE A 34 0.88 -2.96 -12.46
N THR A 35 2.12 -2.82 -12.88
CA THR A 35 2.48 -2.60 -14.30
C THR A 35 3.82 -3.26 -14.61
N SER A 36 3.97 -3.82 -15.81
CA SER A 36 5.26 -4.24 -16.35
C SER A 36 6.05 -3.08 -16.99
N GLY A 37 5.43 -1.91 -17.11
CA GLY A 37 6.03 -0.69 -17.69
C GLY A 37 6.35 0.37 -16.63
N CYS A 38 6.36 1.64 -17.04
CA CYS A 38 6.64 2.76 -16.15
C CYS A 38 5.42 3.11 -15.28
N PRO A 39 5.53 3.15 -13.94
CA PRO A 39 4.42 3.51 -13.05
C PRO A 39 3.95 4.96 -13.23
N MET A 40 4.86 5.90 -13.53
CA MET A 40 4.51 7.29 -13.81
C MET A 40 3.62 7.45 -15.04
N GLN A 41 3.92 6.72 -16.13
CA GLN A 41 3.07 6.71 -17.33
C GLN A 41 1.68 6.17 -17.00
N ARG A 42 1.60 5.16 -16.13
CA ARG A 42 0.33 4.58 -15.69
C ARG A 42 -0.48 5.56 -14.84
N MET A 43 0.17 6.29 -13.94
CA MET A 43 -0.44 7.39 -13.18
C MET A 43 -0.99 8.49 -14.09
N HIS A 44 -0.22 8.97 -15.08
CA HIS A 44 -0.70 9.98 -16.03
C HIS A 44 -1.92 9.49 -16.83
N ALA A 45 -1.96 8.21 -17.20
CA ALA A 45 -3.13 7.64 -17.87
C ALA A 45 -4.38 7.64 -16.97
N PHE A 46 -4.22 7.50 -15.65
CA PHE A 46 -5.34 7.58 -14.71
C PHE A 46 -5.79 9.02 -14.44
N GLN A 47 -4.88 9.99 -14.48
CA GLN A 47 -5.21 11.41 -14.27
C GLN A 47 -6.31 11.90 -15.21
N ALA A 48 -6.33 11.43 -16.46
CA ALA A 48 -7.34 11.81 -17.46
C ALA A 48 -8.79 11.50 -17.02
N GLY A 49 -8.99 10.54 -16.12
CA GLY A 49 -10.30 10.18 -15.55
C GLY A 49 -10.52 10.64 -14.11
N SER A 50 -9.57 11.36 -13.51
CA SER A 50 -9.65 11.79 -12.11
C SER A 50 -9.87 13.30 -12.01
N PRO A 51 -10.90 13.77 -11.27
CA PRO A 51 -11.08 15.20 -11.00
C PRO A 51 -10.06 15.75 -10.00
N GLN A 52 -9.37 14.88 -9.26
CA GLN A 52 -8.31 15.25 -8.32
C GLN A 52 -6.93 14.99 -8.95
N VAL A 53 -5.93 15.80 -8.56
CA VAL A 53 -4.53 15.57 -8.92
C VAL A 53 -4.07 14.29 -8.24
N LEU A 54 -3.61 13.33 -9.04
CA LEU A 54 -3.08 12.05 -8.57
C LEU A 54 -1.56 12.11 -8.51
N GLU A 55 -1.01 11.47 -7.48
CA GLU A 55 0.43 11.32 -7.30
C GLU A 55 0.81 9.86 -7.10
N LEU A 56 2.02 9.53 -7.57
CA LEU A 56 2.67 8.26 -7.25
C LEU A 56 3.30 8.38 -5.86
N ILE A 57 2.66 7.77 -4.86
CA ILE A 57 3.11 7.79 -3.47
C ILE A 57 4.34 6.90 -3.30
N ALA A 58 4.28 5.69 -3.86
CA ALA A 58 5.36 4.72 -3.79
C ALA A 58 5.21 3.66 -4.88
N TYR A 59 6.31 3.02 -5.24
CA TYR A 59 6.32 1.77 -6.01
C TYR A 59 7.47 0.86 -5.59
N THR A 60 7.34 -0.43 -5.85
CA THR A 60 8.36 -1.44 -5.52
C THR A 60 8.40 -2.53 -6.58
N ASP A 61 9.58 -3.12 -6.79
CA ASP A 61 9.74 -4.25 -7.70
C ASP A 61 8.89 -5.44 -7.27
N GLY A 62 8.12 -6.00 -8.19
CA GLY A 62 7.08 -6.95 -7.84
C GLY A 62 6.51 -7.74 -9.01
N SER A 63 5.35 -8.32 -8.77
CA SER A 63 4.58 -9.08 -9.75
C SER A 63 3.10 -8.86 -9.52
N LEU A 64 2.27 -9.24 -10.50
CA LEU A 64 0.82 -9.23 -10.34
C LEU A 64 0.36 -10.03 -9.10
N LYS A 65 1.08 -11.08 -8.72
CA LYS A 65 0.76 -11.86 -7.51
C LYS A 65 1.02 -11.08 -6.22
N LEU A 66 2.04 -10.22 -6.22
CA LEU A 66 2.35 -9.36 -5.07
C LEU A 66 1.28 -8.27 -4.94
N GLU A 67 0.82 -7.70 -6.05
CA GLU A 67 -0.30 -6.74 -6.03
C GLU A 67 -1.57 -7.38 -5.47
N LYS A 68 -1.93 -8.59 -5.93
CA LYS A 68 -3.06 -9.34 -5.37
C LYS A 68 -2.90 -9.62 -3.87
N ALA A 69 -1.68 -9.90 -3.41
CA ALA A 69 -1.40 -10.09 -1.99
C ALA A 69 -1.62 -8.79 -1.19
N PHE A 70 -1.26 -7.62 -1.73
CA PHE A 70 -1.61 -6.34 -1.11
C PHE A 70 -3.12 -6.07 -1.11
N HIS A 71 -3.84 -6.45 -2.18
CA HIS A 71 -5.30 -6.36 -2.19
C HIS A 71 -5.94 -7.22 -1.11
N GLU A 72 -5.46 -8.46 -0.94
CA GLU A 72 -5.93 -9.36 0.12
C GLU A 72 -5.58 -8.81 1.51
N ALA A 73 -4.36 -8.27 1.68
CA ALA A 73 -3.91 -7.68 2.93
C ALA A 73 -4.75 -6.47 3.36
N PHE A 74 -5.17 -5.62 2.41
CA PHE A 74 -5.99 -4.44 2.66
C PHE A 74 -7.46 -4.63 2.27
N ALA A 75 -7.93 -5.87 2.08
CA ALA A 75 -9.31 -6.17 1.70
C ALA A 75 -10.37 -5.52 2.62
N PRO A 76 -10.16 -5.39 3.96
CA PRO A 76 -11.09 -4.68 4.84
C PRO A 76 -11.32 -3.20 4.48
N LEU A 77 -10.39 -2.59 3.75
CA LEU A 77 -10.44 -1.19 3.30
C LEU A 77 -10.85 -1.06 1.83
N ALA A 78 -11.24 -2.13 1.16
CA ALA A 78 -11.60 -2.08 -0.26
C ALA A 78 -12.84 -1.18 -0.48
N SER A 79 -12.70 -0.20 -1.36
CA SER A 79 -13.80 0.66 -1.82
C SER A 79 -14.41 0.08 -3.10
N HIS A 80 -13.62 0.02 -4.17
CA HIS A 80 -14.06 -0.55 -5.45
C HIS A 80 -12.86 -0.98 -6.32
N ARG A 81 -12.92 -2.21 -6.82
CA ARG A 81 -11.87 -2.82 -7.67
C ARG A 81 -10.49 -2.72 -7.00
N GLU A 82 -9.63 -1.85 -7.53
CA GLU A 82 -8.23 -1.65 -7.12
C GLU A 82 -8.07 -0.45 -6.17
N TRP A 83 -9.18 0.15 -5.71
CA TRP A 83 -9.19 1.33 -4.83
C TRP A 83 -9.56 0.97 -3.40
N PHE A 84 -8.83 1.54 -2.45
CA PHE A 84 -8.90 1.27 -1.02
C PHE A 84 -9.01 2.58 -0.25
N PHE A 85 -9.87 2.64 0.76
CA PHE A 85 -9.98 3.80 1.63
C PHE A 85 -8.68 4.04 2.38
N LEU A 86 -8.19 5.28 2.35
CA LEU A 86 -6.98 5.71 3.04
C LEU A 86 -7.28 5.90 4.53
N ALA A 87 -7.33 4.79 5.26
CA ALA A 87 -7.63 4.76 6.68
C ALA A 87 -6.68 3.82 7.42
N GLU A 88 -6.56 4.04 8.73
CA GLU A 88 -5.88 3.14 9.67
C GLU A 88 -4.51 2.66 9.19
N ARG A 89 -4.30 1.34 9.12
CA ARG A 89 -3.03 0.73 8.75
C ARG A 89 -2.59 1.10 7.34
N LEU A 90 -3.50 1.32 6.37
CA LEU A 90 -3.09 1.73 5.02
C LEU A 90 -2.54 3.16 5.04
N SER A 91 -3.15 4.07 5.80
CA SER A 91 -2.64 5.43 5.94
C SER A 91 -1.25 5.46 6.58
N SER A 92 -1.07 4.71 7.68
CA SER A 92 0.24 4.60 8.35
C SER A 92 1.29 3.92 7.49
N PHE A 93 0.89 2.89 6.74
CA PHE A 93 1.78 2.17 5.83
C PHE A 93 2.28 3.09 4.71
N LEU A 94 1.40 3.86 4.07
CA LEU A 94 1.82 4.79 3.02
C LEU A 94 2.64 5.95 3.56
N ALA A 95 2.32 6.47 4.75
CA ALA A 95 3.15 7.47 5.42
C ALA A 95 4.57 6.93 5.70
N TYR A 96 4.71 5.64 6.03
CA TYR A 96 6.01 4.99 6.18
C TYR A 96 6.78 4.92 4.86
N LEU A 97 6.09 4.65 3.75
CA LEU A 97 6.68 4.49 2.42
C LEU A 97 6.99 5.82 1.73
N ASP A 98 6.27 6.89 2.07
CA ASP A 98 6.44 8.18 1.42
C ASP A 98 7.82 8.78 1.73
N GLY A 99 8.39 9.43 0.74
CA GLY A 99 9.73 10.00 0.77
C GLY A 99 10.10 10.62 -0.57
N ASP A 100 11.31 11.19 -0.63
CA ASP A 100 11.80 11.86 -1.84
C ASP A 100 11.96 10.88 -3.01
N ASP A 101 12.46 9.67 -2.73
CA ASP A 101 12.48 8.57 -3.71
C ASP A 101 11.20 7.76 -3.61
N LYS A 102 10.43 7.76 -4.71
CA LYS A 102 9.19 6.98 -4.82
C LYS A 102 9.46 5.48 -4.98
N HIS A 103 10.68 5.08 -5.34
CA HIS A 103 11.05 3.67 -5.35
C HIS A 103 11.35 3.17 -3.93
N VAL A 104 10.53 2.25 -3.46
CA VAL A 104 10.69 1.60 -2.15
C VAL A 104 11.50 0.32 -2.31
N SER A 105 12.66 0.31 -1.67
CA SER A 105 13.51 -0.89 -1.59
C SER A 105 12.81 -2.03 -0.84
N ARG A 106 13.16 -3.28 -1.17
CA ARG A 106 12.63 -4.46 -0.48
C ARG A 106 12.79 -4.39 1.04
N THR A 107 13.94 -3.91 1.53
CA THR A 107 14.19 -3.79 2.98
C THR A 107 13.21 -2.82 3.62
N ARG A 108 13.09 -1.60 3.06
CA ARG A 108 12.14 -0.59 3.57
C ARG A 108 10.70 -1.09 3.53
N LEU A 109 10.35 -1.88 2.50
CA LEU A 109 9.03 -2.49 2.40
C LEU A 109 8.79 -3.55 3.49
N ILE A 110 9.77 -4.39 3.79
CA ILE A 110 9.69 -5.37 4.88
C ILE A 110 9.50 -4.66 6.22
N ASP A 111 10.30 -3.61 6.48
CA ASP A 111 10.21 -2.84 7.72
C ASP A 111 8.81 -2.21 7.86
N ALA A 112 8.28 -1.61 6.80
CA ALA A 112 6.93 -1.04 6.79
C ALA A 112 5.83 -2.09 7.05
N ILE A 113 5.97 -3.29 6.49
CA ILE A 113 5.00 -4.38 6.71
C ILE A 113 5.08 -4.86 8.16
N ASP A 114 6.28 -5.06 8.71
CA ASP A 114 6.44 -5.54 10.09
C ASP A 114 5.97 -4.48 11.10
N ASP A 115 6.36 -3.22 10.92
CA ASP A 115 6.03 -2.16 11.86
C ASP A 115 4.54 -1.79 11.85
N VAL A 116 3.85 -1.93 10.72
CA VAL A 116 2.45 -1.46 10.56
C VAL A 116 1.43 -2.59 10.47
N LEU A 117 1.70 -3.65 9.72
CA LEU A 117 0.72 -4.70 9.44
C LEU A 117 0.84 -5.88 10.42
N SER A 118 1.95 -6.00 11.15
CA SER A 118 2.12 -7.06 12.16
C SER A 118 1.00 -7.04 13.20
N PRO A 119 0.54 -8.20 13.69
CA PRO A 119 -0.36 -8.27 14.83
C PRO A 119 0.21 -7.57 16.07
N ARG A 120 1.53 -7.46 16.17
CA ARG A 120 2.28 -6.81 17.26
C ARG A 120 2.42 -5.30 17.10
N SER A 121 2.04 -4.74 15.95
CA SER A 121 2.14 -3.30 15.69
C SER A 121 1.38 -2.48 16.75
N SER A 122 2.02 -1.42 17.24
CA SER A 122 1.40 -0.50 18.19
C SER A 122 0.45 0.45 17.47
N ILE A 123 -0.62 0.86 18.14
CA ILE A 123 -1.52 1.88 17.61
C ILE A 123 -0.76 3.22 17.62
N PRO A 124 -0.66 3.94 16.50
CA PRO A 124 0.22 5.11 16.41
C PRO A 124 -0.33 6.32 17.17
N HIS A 125 -1.63 6.35 17.50
CA HIS A 125 -2.24 7.44 18.26
C HIS A 125 -3.45 6.96 19.08
N PRO A 126 -3.65 7.42 20.33
CA PRO A 126 -4.74 6.97 21.21
C PRO A 126 -6.16 7.34 20.71
N SER A 127 -6.29 8.24 19.73
CA SER A 127 -7.59 8.57 19.13
C SER A 127 -8.03 7.57 18.06
N ILE A 128 -7.17 6.62 17.69
CA ILE A 128 -7.51 5.57 16.73
C ILE A 128 -8.16 4.43 17.52
N ASP A 129 -9.33 4.00 17.05
CA ASP A 129 -10.02 2.86 17.63
C ASP A 129 -9.20 1.58 17.43
N GLU A 130 -8.93 0.84 18.52
CA GLU A 130 -8.10 -0.36 18.45
C GLU A 130 -8.71 -1.44 17.56
N GLN A 131 -10.03 -1.63 17.63
CA GLN A 131 -10.70 -2.65 16.84
C GLN A 131 -10.62 -2.34 15.34
N SER A 132 -10.88 -1.09 14.96
CA SER A 132 -10.70 -0.56 13.61
C SER A 132 -9.25 -0.77 13.13
N TRP A 133 -8.26 -0.37 13.95
CA TRP A 133 -6.85 -0.54 13.62
C TRP A 133 -6.49 -2.00 13.35
N ARG A 134 -6.83 -2.91 14.27
CA ARG A 134 -6.49 -4.34 14.18
C ARG A 134 -7.16 -5.04 13.00
N SER A 135 -8.38 -4.63 12.66
CA SER A 135 -9.16 -5.25 11.57
C SER A 135 -8.92 -4.63 10.20
N SER A 136 -8.18 -3.52 10.11
CA SER A 136 -7.98 -2.78 8.86
C SER A 136 -6.97 -3.41 7.88
N ALA A 137 -6.11 -4.33 8.33
CA ALA A 137 -5.19 -5.05 7.44
C ALA A 137 -4.68 -6.37 8.04
N ASP A 138 -4.42 -7.35 7.19
CA ASP A 138 -3.81 -8.65 7.52
C ASP A 138 -2.49 -8.85 6.75
N MET A 139 -1.40 -9.11 7.47
CA MET A 139 -0.10 -9.37 6.84
C MET A 139 0.01 -10.76 6.19
N ALA A 140 -0.85 -11.71 6.55
CA ALA A 140 -0.70 -13.12 6.15
C ALA A 140 -0.56 -13.35 4.63
N PRO A 141 -1.31 -12.65 3.76
CA PRO A 141 -1.16 -12.77 2.30
C PRO A 141 0.23 -12.35 1.78
N LEU A 142 0.94 -11.48 2.51
CA LEU A 142 2.25 -10.94 2.11
C LEU A 142 3.41 -11.86 2.51
N ILE A 143 3.22 -12.73 3.51
CA ILE A 143 4.29 -13.59 4.04
C ILE A 143 4.97 -14.47 2.97
N PRO A 144 4.27 -15.07 1.99
CA PRO A 144 4.92 -15.83 0.93
C PRO A 144 5.93 -15.02 0.09
N PHE A 145 5.78 -13.69 0.03
CA PHE A 145 6.65 -12.77 -0.70
C PHE A 145 7.79 -12.22 0.15
N PHE A 146 7.61 -12.23 1.47
CA PHE A 146 8.55 -11.73 2.46
C PHE A 146 8.71 -12.74 3.60
N PRO A 147 9.35 -13.90 3.34
CA PRO A 147 9.58 -14.91 4.37
C PRO A 147 10.42 -14.39 5.55
N GLU A 148 11.09 -13.25 5.40
CA GLU A 148 11.79 -12.53 6.45
C GLU A 148 10.87 -12.09 7.60
N LEU A 149 9.57 -11.93 7.35
CA LEU A 149 8.56 -11.53 8.34
C LEU A 149 8.16 -12.64 9.33
N MET A 150 8.57 -13.89 9.09
CA MET A 150 8.28 -15.03 9.99
C MET A 150 9.30 -15.19 11.13
N ARG A 151 10.18 -14.20 11.34
CA ARG A 151 11.27 -14.27 12.32
C ARG A 151 10.87 -13.79 13.72
#